data_AF-A0A916I4T7-F1
#
_entry.id   AF-A0A916I4T7-F1
#
_cell.length_a   1.000
_cell.length_b   1.000
_cell.length_c   1.000
_cell.angle_alpha   90.00
_cell.angle_beta   90.00
_cell.angle_gamma   90.00
#
_symmetry.space_group_name_H-M   'P 1'
#
loop_
_entity.id
_entity.type
_entity.pdbx_description
1 polymer ?
#
loop_
_entity_poly.entity_id
_entity_poly.type
_entity_poly.pdbx_seq_one_letter_code
_entity_poly.pdbx_strand_id
1 'polypeptide(L)'
;MVQFGYACISELTERTTGHTCTLRFATPDRLRQLIRQNLGELQAILEHNAANDWRLFRISSGIIPFASHPINKLKWWDEFAEPLAQIGKYAKANGLRLSMHPGQFTVLNSSDPRIRKASVAELTYAVRFLDALGLNGEHKIVLHVGGVY
;
A
#
# COMPACT_ATOMS: atom_id res chain seq x y z
N MET A 1 -2.14 26.98 2.06
CA MET A 1 -1.85 26.46 3.42
C MET A 1 -1.09 25.15 3.27
N VAL A 2 -0.10 24.87 4.12
CA VAL A 2 0.74 23.65 4.04
C VAL A 2 0.02 22.50 4.73
N GLN A 3 0.08 21.29 4.16
CA GLN A 3 -0.42 20.05 4.76
C GLN A 3 0.75 19.16 5.15
N PHE A 4 0.60 18.42 6.26
CA PHE A 4 1.64 17.53 6.79
C PHE A 4 1.23 16.06 6.73
N GLY A 5 2.24 15.19 6.76
CA GLY A 5 2.06 13.75 6.81
C GLY A 5 3.35 13.00 7.07
N TYR A 6 3.19 11.69 7.21
CA TYR A 6 4.26 10.75 7.51
C TYR A 6 4.04 9.43 6.75
N ALA A 7 4.87 8.43 7.01
CA ALA A 7 4.94 7.23 6.20
C ALA A 7 4.94 5.91 6.99
N CYS A 8 4.14 4.97 6.50
CA CYS A 8 4.13 3.53 6.80
C CYS A 8 3.71 3.15 8.22
N ILE A 9 4.40 3.69 9.22
CA ILE A 9 4.26 3.37 10.64
C ILE A 9 3.76 4.63 11.34
N SER A 10 2.80 4.46 12.25
CA SER A 10 2.35 5.50 13.14
C SER A 10 2.80 5.14 14.54
N GLU A 11 3.91 5.73 15.00
CA GLU A 11 4.34 5.60 16.40
C GLU A 11 3.29 6.19 17.36
N LEU A 12 2.53 7.19 16.89
CA LEU A 12 1.43 7.81 17.63
C LEU A 12 0.28 6.85 17.95
N THR A 13 0.11 5.80 17.14
CA THR A 13 -0.93 4.78 17.37
C THR A 13 -0.36 3.39 17.61
N GLU A 14 0.97 3.25 17.68
CA GLU A 14 1.69 1.97 17.77
C GLU A 14 1.27 0.95 16.69
N ARG A 15 0.94 1.43 15.49
CA ARG A 15 0.41 0.61 14.38
C ARG A 15 1.31 0.69 13.15
N THR A 16 1.34 -0.40 12.39
CA THR A 16 2.02 -0.50 11.09
C THR A 16 1.07 -1.07 10.05
N THR A 17 1.21 -0.65 8.80
CA THR A 17 0.42 -1.20 7.67
C THR A 17 1.20 -2.26 6.89
N GLY A 18 2.24 -2.85 7.49
CA GLY A 18 3.21 -3.69 6.79
C GLY A 18 3.46 -5.06 7.43
N HIS A 19 2.50 -5.61 8.19
CA HIS A 19 2.66 -6.96 8.74
C HIS A 19 2.81 -7.96 7.61
N THR A 20 3.81 -8.82 7.72
CA THR A 20 4.13 -9.85 6.73
C THR A 20 4.56 -11.15 7.41
N CYS A 21 4.93 -12.15 6.64
CA CYS A 21 5.51 -13.39 7.13
C CYS A 21 6.68 -13.82 6.24
N THR A 22 7.45 -14.81 6.67
CA THR A 22 8.45 -15.43 5.80
C THR A 22 7.76 -16.19 4.68
N LEU A 23 8.39 -16.27 3.50
CA LEU A 23 7.79 -16.84 2.29
C LEU A 23 7.24 -18.27 2.50
N ARG A 24 7.91 -19.09 3.32
CA ARG A 24 7.47 -20.47 3.66
C ARG A 24 6.13 -20.55 4.38
N PHE A 25 5.69 -19.46 5.01
CA PHE A 25 4.42 -19.37 5.73
C PHE A 25 3.34 -18.58 4.97
N ALA A 26 3.61 -18.18 3.72
CA ALA A 26 2.68 -17.43 2.89
C ALA A 26 1.55 -18.32 2.32
N THR A 27 0.82 -19.00 3.20
CA THR A 27 -0.38 -19.75 2.83
C THR A 27 -1.56 -18.79 2.59
N PRO A 28 -2.56 -19.16 1.77
CA PRO A 28 -3.74 -18.32 1.52
C PRO A 28 -4.39 -17.77 2.80
N ASP A 29 -4.57 -18.61 3.82
CA ASP A 29 -5.22 -18.20 5.06
C ASP A 29 -4.36 -17.26 5.90
N ARG A 30 -3.04 -17.51 5.95
CA ARG A 30 -2.10 -16.60 6.62
C ARG A 30 -2.07 -15.24 5.93
N LEU A 31 -2.08 -15.22 4.60
CA LEU A 31 -2.13 -13.99 3.82
C LEU A 31 -3.43 -13.22 4.05
N ARG A 32 -4.60 -13.89 4.07
CA ARG A 32 -5.88 -13.25 4.41
C ARG A 32 -5.89 -12.66 5.81
N GLN A 33 -5.31 -13.36 6.79
CA GLN A 33 -5.19 -12.85 8.16
C GLN A 33 -4.37 -11.55 8.20
N LEU A 34 -3.20 -11.55 7.56
CA LEU A 34 -2.31 -10.40 7.51
C LEU A 34 -2.93 -9.21 6.75
N ILE A 35 -3.59 -9.47 5.62
CA ILE A 35 -4.30 -8.43 4.86
C ILE A 35 -5.39 -7.80 5.73
N ARG A 36 -6.22 -8.60 6.41
CA ARG A 36 -7.28 -8.08 7.29
C ARG A 36 -6.70 -7.21 8.40
N GLN A 37 -5.59 -7.64 9.02
CA GLN A 37 -4.90 -6.88 10.05
C GLN A 37 -4.40 -5.54 9.51
N ASN A 38 -3.64 -5.55 8.41
CA ASN A 38 -3.07 -4.35 7.80
C ASN A 38 -4.16 -3.34 7.37
N LEU A 39 -5.29 -3.81 6.81
CA LEU A 39 -6.39 -2.94 6.41
C LEU A 39 -7.09 -2.30 7.64
N GLY A 40 -7.28 -3.07 8.71
CA GLY A 40 -7.83 -2.53 9.96
C GLY A 40 -6.91 -1.48 10.60
N GLU A 41 -5.60 -1.70 10.58
CA GLU A 41 -4.63 -0.72 11.08
C GLU A 41 -4.53 0.51 10.18
N LEU A 42 -4.63 0.35 8.85
CA LEU A 42 -4.72 1.49 7.94
C LEU A 42 -5.93 2.35 8.29
N GLN A 43 -7.12 1.75 8.44
CA GLN A 43 -8.33 2.49 8.81
C GLN A 43 -8.12 3.27 10.12
N ALA A 44 -7.60 2.63 11.16
CA ALA A 44 -7.35 3.27 12.45
C ALA A 44 -6.30 4.41 12.38
N ILE A 45 -5.28 4.27 11.52
CA ILE A 45 -4.30 5.33 11.25
C ILE A 45 -4.98 6.52 10.56
N LEU A 46 -5.82 6.27 9.55
CA LEU A 46 -6.52 7.33 8.83
C LEU A 46 -7.50 8.09 9.74
N GLU A 47 -8.18 7.38 10.64
CA GLU A 47 -9.05 7.98 11.65
C GLU A 47 -8.28 8.89 12.61
N HIS A 48 -7.16 8.40 13.14
CA HIS A 48 -6.29 9.20 13.99
C HIS A 48 -5.76 10.43 13.24
N ASN A 49 -5.34 10.26 11.99
CA ASN A 49 -4.81 11.33 11.16
C ASN A 49 -5.85 12.42 10.90
N ALA A 50 -7.07 12.05 10.54
CA ALA A 50 -8.17 12.99 10.32
C ALA A 50 -8.51 13.80 11.58
N ALA A 51 -8.49 13.14 12.75
CA ALA A 51 -8.77 13.77 14.04
C ALA A 51 -7.66 14.75 14.50
N ASN A 52 -6.44 14.61 13.99
CA ASN A 52 -5.26 15.40 14.39
C ASN A 52 -4.71 16.27 13.25
N ASP A 53 -5.50 16.49 12.19
CA ASP A 53 -5.16 17.33 11.03
C ASP A 53 -3.93 16.88 10.21
N TRP A 54 -3.59 15.59 10.28
CA TRP A 54 -2.61 14.97 9.38
C TRP A 54 -3.30 14.60 8.07
N ARG A 55 -3.09 15.39 7.02
CA ARG A 55 -3.81 15.22 5.74
C ARG A 55 -3.07 14.36 4.72
N LEU A 56 -1.80 14.06 4.95
CA LEU A 56 -0.99 13.21 4.06
C LEU A 56 -0.60 11.91 4.77
N PHE A 57 -0.70 10.78 4.07
CA PHE A 57 -0.18 9.51 4.58
C PHE A 57 0.39 8.64 3.46
N ARG A 58 1.59 8.12 3.65
CA ARG A 58 2.18 7.13 2.74
C ARG A 58 1.93 5.73 3.27
N ILE A 59 1.12 4.97 2.54
CA ILE A 59 0.79 3.58 2.83
C ILE A 59 2.03 2.71 2.56
N SER A 60 2.27 1.73 3.43
CA SER A 60 3.32 0.74 3.22
C SER A 60 3.04 -0.10 1.97
N SER A 61 4.04 -0.33 1.12
CA SER A 61 3.95 -1.34 0.05
C SER A 61 3.73 -2.76 0.58
N GLY A 62 3.93 -3.00 1.87
CA GLY A 62 3.65 -4.28 2.53
C GLY A 62 2.17 -4.49 2.89
N ILE A 63 1.28 -3.53 2.62
CA ILE A 63 -0.13 -3.60 3.04
C ILE A 63 -0.85 -4.85 2.54
N ILE A 64 -0.50 -5.31 1.34
CA ILE A 64 -0.86 -6.63 0.85
C ILE A 64 0.42 -7.46 0.75
N PRO A 65 0.68 -8.39 1.68
CA PRO A 65 1.92 -9.17 1.68
C PRO A 65 2.07 -9.94 0.37
N PHE A 66 3.26 -9.85 -0.23
CA PHE A 66 3.62 -10.56 -1.45
C PHE A 66 2.72 -10.27 -2.66
N ALA A 67 2.04 -9.12 -2.72
CA ALA A 67 1.05 -8.83 -3.77
C ALA A 67 1.56 -8.93 -5.21
N SER A 68 2.82 -8.55 -5.44
CA SER A 68 3.48 -8.64 -6.75
C SER A 68 4.22 -9.97 -6.97
N HIS A 69 4.34 -10.79 -5.93
CA HIS A 69 5.09 -12.05 -5.98
C HIS A 69 4.17 -13.23 -6.34
N PRO A 70 4.60 -14.19 -7.18
CA PRO A 70 3.76 -15.30 -7.63
C PRO A 70 3.20 -16.22 -6.53
N ILE A 71 3.74 -16.17 -5.31
CA ILE A 71 3.23 -16.94 -4.16
C ILE A 71 1.82 -16.49 -3.74
N ASN A 72 1.52 -15.20 -3.90
CA ASN A 72 0.21 -14.67 -3.56
C ASN A 72 -0.73 -14.90 -4.75
N LYS A 73 -1.64 -15.86 -4.61
CA LYS A 73 -2.66 -16.19 -5.61
C LYS A 73 -4.03 -15.60 -5.30
N LEU A 74 -4.15 -14.83 -4.20
CA LEU A 74 -5.42 -14.26 -3.78
C LEU A 74 -5.84 -13.15 -4.73
N LYS A 75 -7.14 -13.11 -5.05
CA LYS A 75 -7.75 -11.94 -5.69
C LYS A 75 -8.18 -10.98 -4.60
N TRP A 76 -7.21 -10.47 -3.84
CA TRP A 76 -7.46 -9.66 -2.65
C TRP A 76 -8.30 -8.41 -2.93
N TRP A 77 -8.23 -7.85 -4.14
CA TRP A 77 -9.06 -6.71 -4.53
C TRP A 77 -10.55 -7.07 -4.62
N ASP A 78 -10.88 -8.33 -4.93
CA ASP A 78 -12.25 -8.84 -4.94
C ASP A 78 -12.65 -9.34 -3.54
N GLU A 79 -11.77 -10.13 -2.89
CA GLU A 79 -12.02 -10.71 -1.57
C GLU A 79 -12.17 -9.66 -0.45
N PHE A 80 -11.50 -8.52 -0.58
CA PHE A 80 -11.53 -7.39 0.37
C PHE A 80 -12.13 -6.13 -0.25
N ALA A 81 -12.97 -6.26 -1.29
CA ALA A 81 -13.57 -5.12 -1.98
C ALA A 81 -14.33 -4.16 -1.05
N GLU A 82 -15.12 -4.70 -0.12
CA GLU A 82 -15.88 -3.90 0.84
C GLU A 82 -14.99 -3.08 1.79
N PRO A 83 -14.04 -3.66 2.56
CA PRO A 83 -13.18 -2.87 3.44
C PRO A 83 -12.28 -1.89 2.67
N LEU A 84 -11.79 -2.25 1.47
CA LEU A 84 -11.04 -1.33 0.61
C LEU A 84 -11.88 -0.11 0.21
N ALA A 85 -13.12 -0.34 -0.24
CA ALA A 85 -14.04 0.73 -0.60
C ALA A 85 -14.40 1.62 0.62
N GLN A 86 -14.55 1.04 1.81
CA GLN A 86 -14.79 1.79 3.04
C GLN A 86 -13.62 2.71 3.40
N ILE A 87 -12.39 2.20 3.39
CA ILE A 87 -11.17 2.99 3.61
C ILE A 87 -11.07 4.14 2.60
N GLY A 88 -11.33 3.84 1.33
CA GLY A 88 -11.33 4.81 0.25
C GLY A 88 -12.35 5.93 0.43
N LYS A 89 -13.60 5.58 0.76
CA LYS A 89 -14.66 6.56 1.08
C LYS A 89 -14.27 7.42 2.28
N TYR A 90 -13.71 6.82 3.32
CA TYR A 90 -13.27 7.53 4.52
C TYR A 90 -12.18 8.56 4.18
N ALA A 91 -11.17 8.14 3.41
CA ALA A 91 -10.08 9.02 2.98
C ALA A 91 -10.59 10.25 2.24
N LYS A 92 -11.51 10.06 1.28
CA LYS A 92 -12.12 11.17 0.52
C LYS A 92 -12.95 12.10 1.41
N ALA A 93 -13.80 11.53 2.26
CA ALA A 93 -14.68 12.30 3.14
C ALA A 93 -13.91 13.21 4.11
N ASN A 94 -12.68 12.80 4.48
CA ASN A 94 -11.83 13.54 5.43
C ASN A 94 -10.69 14.32 4.75
N GLY A 95 -10.70 14.45 3.42
CA GLY A 95 -9.67 15.18 2.68
C GLY A 95 -8.26 14.61 2.88
N LEU A 96 -8.14 13.30 3.07
CA LEU A 96 -6.87 12.60 3.23
C LEU A 96 -6.27 12.26 1.87
N ARG A 97 -5.04 12.69 1.66
CA ARG A 97 -4.25 12.39 0.46
C ARG A 97 -3.27 11.27 0.75
N LEU A 98 -3.48 10.16 0.05
CA LEU A 98 -2.72 8.93 0.22
C LEU A 98 -1.65 8.78 -0.86
N SER A 99 -0.55 8.11 -0.52
CA SER A 99 0.50 7.77 -1.47
C SER A 99 1.10 6.39 -1.19
N MET A 100 1.81 5.84 -2.17
CA MET A 100 2.68 4.67 -2.01
C MET A 100 4.07 5.00 -2.56
N HIS A 101 5.09 4.33 -2.04
CA HIS A 101 6.46 4.41 -2.56
C HIS A 101 7.05 3.00 -2.65
N PRO A 102 6.96 2.33 -3.81
CA PRO A 102 7.61 1.05 -4.06
C PRO A 102 9.10 1.10 -3.71
N GLY A 103 9.58 0.08 -3.00
CA GLY A 103 10.93 0.06 -2.46
C GLY A 103 12.04 0.00 -3.52
N GLN A 104 13.29 0.11 -3.07
CA GLN A 104 14.51 0.17 -3.88
C GLN A 104 14.72 -0.97 -4.90
N PHE A 105 14.01 -2.09 -4.76
CA PHE A 105 14.04 -3.20 -5.72
C PHE A 105 13.15 -2.97 -6.95
N THR A 106 12.35 -1.90 -6.95
CA THR A 106 11.49 -1.47 -8.08
C THR A 106 12.31 -0.57 -9.00
N VAL A 107 12.97 -1.17 -9.97
CA VAL A 107 13.95 -0.51 -10.84
C VAL A 107 13.50 -0.64 -12.30
N LEU A 108 12.67 0.30 -12.74
CA LEU A 108 11.97 0.23 -14.03
C LEU A 108 12.93 0.32 -15.23
N ASN A 109 14.02 1.08 -15.11
CA ASN A 109 15.04 1.24 -16.14
C ASN A 109 16.16 0.19 -16.10
N SER A 110 16.04 -0.87 -15.28
CA SER A 110 17.07 -1.92 -15.19
C SER A 110 17.36 -2.55 -16.55
N SER A 111 18.62 -2.87 -16.85
CA SER A 111 19.01 -3.63 -18.03
C SER A 111 18.60 -5.11 -17.98
N ASP A 112 18.37 -5.67 -16.79
CA ASP A 112 17.89 -7.04 -16.61
C ASP A 112 16.36 -7.14 -16.84
N PRO A 113 15.90 -7.90 -17.86
CA PRO A 113 14.48 -8.06 -18.14
C PRO A 113 13.68 -8.66 -16.97
N ARG A 114 14.31 -9.47 -16.10
CA ARG A 114 13.66 -10.07 -14.93
C ARG A 114 13.34 -9.00 -13.89
N ILE A 115 14.27 -8.08 -13.65
CA ILE A 115 14.09 -6.95 -12.73
C ILE A 115 13.02 -6.00 -13.28
N ARG A 116 13.05 -5.69 -14.58
CA ARG A 116 11.99 -4.87 -15.20
C ARG A 116 10.61 -5.50 -15.03
N LYS A 117 10.47 -6.81 -15.31
CA LYS A 117 9.21 -7.53 -15.15
C LYS A 117 8.70 -7.49 -13.71
N ALA A 118 9.58 -7.72 -12.72
CA ALA A 118 9.22 -7.62 -11.31
C ALA A 118 8.81 -6.19 -10.91
N SER A 119 9.52 -5.17 -11.42
CA SER A 119 9.22 -3.77 -11.15
C SER A 119 7.86 -3.35 -11.72
N VAL A 120 7.52 -3.81 -12.93
CA VAL A 120 6.19 -3.61 -13.52
C VAL A 120 5.10 -4.29 -12.69
N ALA A 121 5.36 -5.49 -12.17
CA ALA A 121 4.40 -6.19 -11.30
C ALA A 121 4.16 -5.42 -9.98
N GLU A 122 5.21 -4.87 -9.36
CA GLU A 122 5.11 -4.05 -8.16
C GLU A 122 4.33 -2.74 -8.40
N LEU A 123 4.60 -2.06 -9.52
CA LEU A 123 3.86 -0.85 -9.90
C LEU A 123 2.40 -1.15 -10.22
N THR A 124 2.13 -2.26 -10.93
CA THR A 124 0.76 -2.71 -11.22
C THR A 124 0.00 -3.01 -9.93
N TYR A 125 0.66 -3.61 -8.94
CA TYR A 125 0.10 -3.81 -7.61
C TYR A 125 -0.25 -2.46 -6.94
N ALA A 126 0.69 -1.52 -6.89
CA ALA A 126 0.47 -0.22 -6.25
C ALA A 126 -0.70 0.54 -6.89
N VAL A 127 -0.81 0.52 -8.22
CA VAL A 127 -1.95 1.09 -8.97
C VAL A 127 -3.25 0.39 -8.57
N ARG A 128 -3.30 -0.95 -8.64
CA ARG A 128 -4.49 -1.71 -8.28
C ARG A 128 -4.95 -1.46 -6.85
N PHE A 129 -4.01 -1.27 -5.92
CA PHE A 129 -4.34 -1.00 -4.53
C PHE A 129 -5.05 0.34 -4.39
N LEU A 130 -4.52 1.41 -5.01
CA LEU A 130 -5.17 2.73 -4.99
C LEU A 130 -6.52 2.72 -5.75
N ASP A 131 -6.60 1.98 -6.86
CA ASP A 131 -7.85 1.80 -7.62
C ASP A 131 -8.92 1.07 -6.79
N ALA A 132 -8.53 0.06 -6.01
CA ALA A 132 -9.46 -0.67 -5.14
C ALA A 132 -9.98 0.17 -3.96
N LEU A 133 -9.21 1.19 -3.55
CA LEU A 133 -9.68 2.25 -2.65
C LEU A 133 -10.56 3.28 -3.40
N GLY A 134 -10.74 3.15 -4.72
CA GLY A 134 -11.48 4.08 -5.55
C GLY A 134 -10.85 5.47 -5.64
N LEU A 135 -9.55 5.60 -5.43
CA LEU A 135 -8.85 6.88 -5.35
C LEU A 135 -8.48 7.41 -6.74
N ASN A 136 -8.43 8.74 -6.91
CA ASN A 136 -8.12 9.37 -8.20
C ASN A 136 -6.63 9.77 -8.29
N GLY A 137 -6.26 10.53 -9.33
CA GLY A 137 -4.90 10.98 -9.59
C GLY A 137 -4.31 11.96 -8.57
N GLU A 138 -5.04 12.44 -7.56
CA GLU A 138 -4.48 13.21 -6.45
C GLU A 138 -3.56 12.34 -5.58
N HIS A 139 -3.86 11.05 -5.51
CA HIS A 139 -3.11 10.04 -4.79
C HIS A 139 -1.95 9.55 -5.66
N LYS A 140 -0.75 9.44 -5.07
CA LYS A 140 0.48 9.30 -5.86
C LYS A 140 1.23 8.02 -5.56
N ILE A 141 1.78 7.42 -6.60
CA ILE A 141 2.85 6.44 -6.51
C ILE A 141 4.15 7.18 -6.80
N VAL A 142 5.02 7.26 -5.81
CA VAL A 142 6.33 7.92 -5.92
C VAL A 142 7.36 6.88 -6.29
N LEU A 143 8.19 7.15 -7.29
CA LEU A 143 9.20 6.22 -7.78
C LEU A 143 10.50 6.98 -8.08
N HIS A 144 11.64 6.38 -7.76
CA HIS A 144 12.95 6.89 -8.19
C HIS A 144 13.22 6.52 -9.64
N VAL A 145 14.02 7.34 -10.35
CA VAL A 145 14.40 7.06 -11.75
C VAL A 145 15.13 5.71 -11.88
N GLY A 146 15.89 5.32 -10.87
CA GLY A 146 16.66 4.08 -10.82
C GLY A 146 18.16 4.33 -10.91
N GLY A 147 18.92 3.35 -11.40
CA GLY A 147 20.38 3.45 -11.53
C GLY A 147 20.80 4.08 -12.87
N VAL A 148 22.08 4.45 -12.98
CA VAL A 148 22.68 5.16 -14.14
C VAL A 148 23.39 4.19 -15.11
N TYR A 149 23.22 2.89 -14.93
CA TYR A 149 23.92 1.80 -15.63
C TYR A 149 23.94 1.92 -17.15
#